data_AF-A0A2J0KL98-F1
#
_entry.id   AF-A0A2J0KL98-F1
#
_cell.length_a   1.000
_cell.length_b   1.000
_cell.length_c   1.000
_cell.angle_alpha   90.00
_cell.angle_beta   90.00
_cell.angle_gamma   90.00
#
_symmetry.space_group_name_H-M   'P 1'
#
loop_
_entity.id
_entity.type
_entity.pdbx_description
1 polymer ?
#
loop_
_entity_poly.entity_id
_entity_poly.type
_entity_poly.pdbx_seq_one_letter_code
_entity_poly.pdbx_strand_id
1 'polypeptide(L)'
;MEKYKPSQEDVVITDENHHAIDERRKGELSQEVTFDAEKCKANLGKGQRREPNEGEVVLDTGDFEIEGKGDPYEETIVAGVIDHHRIDNLFRVRGQKLEPRCSAKIVVDYKDKILKMIEDRGVTTTLSHADGDLDSIVSSYLIQALIQRKESPAGAQLLAEHVNKVDYGIYREADIEKYFQSLAGLFSAIKADLGKIRDQELGKEIFGNPEMKLPNGRLNEAGVQKLNEVKTKYENLLNKKMFQLLNEIEQEASRNSQFDPERDMMAVQVNLSPEFQKAIERGKDMVRGELEVFNEDFKKIEQTTVMVKVPKTGETVEVPMIISLEPNLAPLTFTNLAYQRVSPDTIIAVYGGSNRKGGDMYDIGIMPESVALIDMGELCVALNKAEKEKREQLAENDPIRKNLESQLDRLGMSGPEQVLTKDPTVFVAGGTLIAASRNSLLSVEEFYRVVKSIGKK
;
A
#
# COMPACT_ATOMS: atom_id res chain seq x y z
N MET A 1 34.37 42.91 51.95
CA MET A 1 35.36 41.90 51.52
C MET A 1 35.19 40.71 52.45
N GLU A 2 34.27 39.80 52.11
CA GLU A 2 34.13 38.48 52.73
C GLU A 2 33.91 37.49 51.59
N LYS A 3 34.76 36.47 51.53
CA LYS A 3 34.83 35.49 50.45
C LYS A 3 33.76 34.42 50.68
N TYR A 4 32.87 34.24 49.70
CA TYR A 4 31.95 33.11 49.66
C TYR A 4 32.74 31.82 49.36
N LYS A 5 32.61 30.80 50.22
CA LYS A 5 33.07 29.42 49.99
C LYS A 5 31.88 28.60 49.49
N PRO A 6 31.93 27.94 48.32
CA PRO A 6 30.98 26.89 48.00
C PRO A 6 31.30 25.64 48.82
N SER A 7 30.29 25.06 49.46
CA SER A 7 30.35 23.72 50.04
C SER A 7 30.30 22.70 48.91
N GLN A 8 31.33 21.86 48.82
CA GLN A 8 31.34 20.67 47.98
C GLN A 8 30.33 19.64 48.51
N GLU A 9 29.18 19.56 47.88
CA GLU A 9 28.52 18.28 47.63
C GLU A 9 28.50 18.11 46.11
N ASP A 10 29.68 17.82 45.57
CA ASP A 10 29.81 17.25 44.24
C ASP A 10 29.18 15.86 44.32
N VAL A 11 27.93 15.73 43.86
CA VAL A 11 27.39 14.43 43.46
C VAL A 11 28.25 13.98 42.29
N VAL A 12 29.23 13.13 42.59
CA VAL A 12 30.01 12.43 41.58
C VAL A 12 29.03 11.52 40.84
N ILE A 13 28.55 11.99 39.69
CA ILE A 13 27.82 11.18 38.72
C ILE A 13 28.89 10.27 38.09
N THR A 14 29.05 9.07 38.64
CA THR A 14 29.81 7.99 37.98
C THR A 14 28.99 7.44 36.81
N ASP A 15 29.65 6.97 35.75
CA ASP A 15 29.02 6.36 34.57
C ASP A 15 28.03 5.21 34.94
N GLU A 16 28.23 4.56 36.09
CA GLU A 16 27.34 3.54 36.63
C GLU A 16 25.94 4.08 37.01
N ASN A 17 25.84 5.35 37.44
CA ASN A 17 24.56 5.98 37.74
C ASN A 17 23.79 6.41 36.49
N HIS A 18 24.48 6.70 35.37
CA HIS A 18 23.80 6.88 34.08
C HIS A 18 23.29 5.54 33.56
N HIS A 19 24.08 4.46 33.64
CA HIS A 19 23.62 3.13 33.23
C HIS A 19 22.41 2.65 34.05
N ALA A 20 22.39 2.87 35.37
CA ALA A 20 21.29 2.45 36.23
C ALA A 20 20.00 3.28 36.08
N ILE A 21 20.12 4.58 35.74
CA ILE A 21 18.97 5.44 35.43
C ILE A 21 18.41 5.10 34.03
N ASP A 22 19.28 4.77 33.08
CA ASP A 22 18.90 4.36 31.73
C ASP A 22 18.30 2.95 31.70
N GLU A 23 18.76 2.03 32.56
CA GLU A 23 18.14 0.71 32.77
C GLU A 23 16.82 0.78 33.52
N ARG A 24 16.66 1.67 34.50
CA ARG A 24 15.35 1.89 35.16
C ARG A 24 14.34 2.56 34.23
N ARG A 25 14.75 3.50 33.37
CA ARG A 25 13.88 4.05 32.31
C ARG A 25 13.56 3.02 31.22
N LYS A 26 14.51 2.16 30.84
CA LYS A 26 14.23 0.99 29.97
C LYS A 26 13.27 0.00 30.61
N GLY A 27 13.29 -0.16 31.94
CA GLY A 27 12.43 -1.05 32.71
C GLY A 27 11.00 -0.54 32.96
N GLU A 28 10.75 0.77 32.83
CA GLU A 28 9.40 1.35 32.99
C GLU A 28 8.70 1.60 31.64
N LEU A 29 9.43 1.65 30.51
CA LEU A 29 8.90 1.71 29.14
C LEU A 29 8.71 0.30 28.50
N SER A 30 8.72 -0.77 29.30
CA SER A 30 9.35 -2.05 28.90
C SER A 30 8.45 -3.18 28.39
N GLN A 31 7.23 -2.94 27.92
CA GLN A 31 6.41 -4.04 27.39
C GLN A 31 6.26 -3.97 25.89
N GLU A 32 7.27 -4.38 25.11
CA GLU A 32 7.18 -4.49 23.64
C GLU A 32 5.79 -4.95 23.15
N VAL A 33 5.24 -4.26 22.14
CA VAL A 33 3.97 -4.66 21.54
C VAL A 33 4.24 -5.98 20.85
N THR A 34 3.64 -7.04 21.36
CA THR A 34 3.91 -8.38 20.88
C THR A 34 3.06 -8.65 19.64
N PHE A 35 3.71 -9.06 18.56
CA PHE A 35 3.01 -9.60 17.40
C PHE A 35 2.54 -11.03 17.70
N ASP A 36 1.24 -11.26 17.61
CA ASP A 36 0.60 -12.56 17.73
C ASP A 36 -0.26 -12.79 16.48
N ALA A 37 0.07 -13.80 15.69
CA ALA A 37 -0.61 -14.10 14.43
C ALA A 37 -2.07 -14.52 14.60
N GLU A 38 -2.48 -14.96 15.80
CA GLU A 38 -3.89 -15.24 16.11
C GLU A 38 -4.68 -13.96 16.42
N LYS A 39 -3.98 -12.92 16.88
CA LYS A 39 -4.56 -11.61 17.23
C LYS A 39 -4.38 -10.54 16.15
N CYS A 40 -3.44 -10.73 15.23
CA CYS A 40 -3.13 -9.82 14.14
C CYS A 40 -3.31 -10.56 12.81
N LYS A 41 -4.56 -10.66 12.35
CA LYS A 41 -4.91 -11.46 11.17
C LYS A 41 -4.83 -10.59 9.92
N ALA A 42 -4.30 -11.14 8.83
CA ALA A 42 -4.43 -10.56 7.49
C ALA A 42 -5.64 -11.15 6.77
N ASN A 43 -6.47 -10.32 6.15
CA ASN A 43 -7.64 -10.73 5.40
C ASN A 43 -7.27 -11.25 4.00
N LEU A 44 -6.74 -12.47 3.90
CA LEU A 44 -6.27 -13.06 2.63
C LEU A 44 -7.37 -13.35 1.59
N GLY A 45 -8.62 -13.03 1.88
CA GLY A 45 -9.75 -13.16 0.96
C GLY A 45 -9.80 -11.98 -0.02
N LYS A 46 -9.77 -12.26 -1.33
CA LYS A 46 -9.94 -11.23 -2.37
C LYS A 46 -11.23 -10.44 -2.17
N GLY A 47 -11.12 -9.14 -1.89
CA GLY A 47 -12.22 -8.18 -2.03
C GLY A 47 -13.43 -8.39 -1.12
N GLN A 48 -13.31 -9.18 -0.06
CA GLN A 48 -14.39 -9.32 0.92
C GLN A 48 -14.32 -8.18 1.93
N ARG A 49 -14.98 -7.09 1.56
CA ARG A 49 -15.77 -6.25 2.44
C ARG A 49 -16.16 -7.03 3.70
N ARG A 50 -15.60 -6.66 4.85
CA ARG A 50 -15.86 -7.35 6.11
C ARG A 50 -16.44 -6.41 7.14
N GLU A 51 -17.52 -6.87 7.75
CA GLU A 51 -17.98 -6.38 9.03
C GLU A 51 -17.13 -7.05 10.14
N PRO A 52 -16.81 -6.31 11.21
CA PRO A 52 -16.09 -6.86 12.36
C PRO A 52 -16.97 -7.86 13.13
N ASN A 53 -16.42 -9.04 13.44
CA ASN A 53 -17.05 -9.95 14.40
C ASN A 53 -16.91 -9.40 15.84
N GLU A 54 -17.60 -10.05 16.78
CA GLU A 54 -17.41 -9.81 18.21
C GLU A 54 -15.93 -10.00 18.59
N GLY A 55 -15.36 -9.06 19.34
CA GLY A 55 -13.95 -9.06 19.73
C GLY A 55 -12.95 -8.71 18.61
N GLU A 56 -13.41 -8.38 17.41
CA GLU A 56 -12.56 -7.97 16.28
C GLU A 56 -12.73 -6.48 15.93
N VAL A 57 -11.64 -5.89 15.46
CA VAL A 57 -11.64 -4.60 14.75
C VAL A 57 -11.07 -4.80 13.34
N VAL A 58 -11.73 -4.24 12.34
CA VAL A 58 -11.29 -4.30 10.95
C VAL A 58 -10.52 -3.02 10.61
N LEU A 59 -9.31 -3.20 10.09
CA LEU A 59 -8.39 -2.14 9.74
C LEU A 59 -8.18 -2.17 8.23
N ASP A 60 -8.32 -1.02 7.57
CA ASP A 60 -7.86 -0.84 6.19
C ASP A 60 -8.48 -1.80 5.16
N THR A 61 -9.62 -2.40 5.50
CA THR A 61 -10.37 -3.34 4.66
C THR A 61 -11.87 -3.40 5.00
N GLY A 62 -12.35 -2.39 5.73
CA GLY A 62 -13.68 -2.39 6.33
C GLY A 62 -14.81 -2.01 5.37
N ASP A 63 -15.92 -2.74 5.42
CA ASP A 63 -17.18 -2.32 4.80
C ASP A 63 -18.09 -1.76 5.88
N PHE A 64 -18.40 -0.47 5.79
CA PHE A 64 -19.37 0.17 6.67
C PHE A 64 -20.21 1.21 5.91
N GLU A 65 -21.51 1.23 6.15
CA GLU A 65 -22.42 2.25 5.63
C GLU A 65 -22.51 3.41 6.62
N ILE A 66 -22.09 4.60 6.19
CA ILE A 66 -22.10 5.80 7.02
C ILE A 66 -23.47 6.44 6.92
N GLU A 67 -24.21 6.50 8.04
CA GLU A 67 -25.57 7.04 8.10
C GLU A 67 -25.59 8.58 8.04
N GLY A 68 -24.45 9.23 8.33
CA GLY A 68 -24.26 10.67 8.11
C GLY A 68 -24.89 11.55 9.18
N LYS A 69 -24.92 11.09 10.44
CA LYS A 69 -25.46 11.81 11.58
C LYS A 69 -24.37 12.57 12.36
N GLY A 70 -23.09 12.37 12.05
CA GLY A 70 -21.97 13.04 12.70
C GLY A 70 -20.66 12.99 11.89
N ASP A 71 -19.54 12.88 12.61
CA ASP A 71 -18.22 12.67 12.01
C ASP A 71 -18.14 11.24 11.43
N PRO A 72 -17.90 11.08 10.12
CA PRO A 72 -17.85 9.75 9.49
C PRO A 72 -16.78 8.83 10.10
N TYR A 73 -15.66 9.37 10.61
CA TYR A 73 -14.62 8.58 11.25
C TYR A 73 -15.10 8.05 12.61
N GLU A 74 -15.82 8.85 13.39
CA GLU A 74 -16.39 8.39 14.65
C GLU A 74 -17.45 7.30 14.45
N GLU A 75 -18.28 7.43 13.41
CA GLU A 75 -19.32 6.44 13.07
C GLU A 75 -18.69 5.07 12.77
N THR A 76 -17.62 5.02 11.96
CA THR A 76 -16.94 3.76 11.64
C THR A 76 -16.21 3.18 12.85
N ILE A 77 -15.56 4.04 13.66
CA ILE A 77 -14.85 3.60 14.87
C ILE A 77 -15.84 2.90 15.81
N VAL A 78 -17.00 3.48 16.12
CA VAL A 78 -18.00 2.83 16.99
C VAL A 78 -18.42 1.46 16.44
N ALA A 79 -18.49 1.33 15.13
CA ALA A 79 -18.79 0.08 14.45
C ALA A 79 -17.62 -0.91 14.38
N GLY A 80 -16.46 -0.63 14.98
CA GLY A 80 -15.29 -1.51 14.97
C GLY A 80 -14.56 -1.52 13.63
N VAL A 81 -14.69 -0.46 12.84
CA VAL A 81 -14.06 -0.29 11.54
C VAL A 81 -13.18 0.96 11.55
N ILE A 82 -11.90 0.79 11.24
CA ILE A 82 -10.93 1.86 11.08
C ILE A 82 -10.39 1.76 9.65
N ASP A 83 -11.03 2.48 8.74
CA ASP A 83 -10.77 2.41 7.31
C ASP A 83 -11.05 3.78 6.69
N HIS A 84 -10.18 4.22 5.78
CA HIS A 84 -10.33 5.52 5.13
C HIS A 84 -10.89 5.42 3.70
N HIS A 85 -10.71 4.31 2.99
CA HIS A 85 -11.12 4.13 1.59
C HIS A 85 -12.57 4.56 1.34
N ARG A 86 -13.49 4.22 2.26
CA ARG A 86 -14.91 4.60 2.15
C ARG A 86 -15.19 6.03 2.55
N ILE A 87 -14.53 6.51 3.60
CA ILE A 87 -14.72 7.86 4.12
C ILE A 87 -14.21 8.88 3.11
N ASP A 88 -13.04 8.60 2.52
CA ASP A 88 -12.49 9.35 1.41
C ASP A 88 -13.52 9.44 0.30
N ASN A 89 -14.02 8.28 -0.16
CA ASN A 89 -15.08 8.19 -1.17
C ASN A 89 -16.34 8.97 -0.77
N LEU A 90 -16.72 9.02 0.50
CA LEU A 90 -17.88 9.79 0.97
C LEU A 90 -17.64 11.30 0.86
N PHE A 91 -16.53 11.82 1.39
CA PHE A 91 -16.17 13.25 1.29
C PHE A 91 -16.12 13.69 -0.17
N ARG A 92 -15.49 12.84 -0.98
CA ARG A 92 -15.35 12.98 -2.43
C ARG A 92 -16.72 13.13 -3.12
N VAL A 93 -17.68 12.25 -2.81
CA VAL A 93 -19.05 12.28 -3.39
C VAL A 93 -19.86 13.48 -2.94
N ARG A 94 -19.62 13.96 -1.73
CA ARG A 94 -20.31 15.12 -1.16
C ARG A 94 -19.70 16.45 -1.62
N GLY A 95 -18.67 16.43 -2.47
CA GLY A 95 -17.94 17.64 -2.90
C GLY A 95 -17.25 18.36 -1.74
N GLN A 96 -16.95 17.64 -0.66
CA GLN A 96 -16.30 18.17 0.53
C GLN A 96 -14.79 18.06 0.40
N LYS A 97 -14.06 19.02 1.00
CA LYS A 97 -12.61 18.98 1.03
C LYS A 97 -12.16 17.77 1.86
N LEU A 98 -11.41 16.86 1.23
CA LEU A 98 -10.79 15.75 1.92
C LEU A 98 -9.66 16.24 2.81
N GLU A 99 -9.65 15.77 4.06
CA GLU A 99 -8.48 15.84 4.93
C GLU A 99 -7.91 14.42 5.04
N PRO A 100 -6.81 14.10 4.33
CA PRO A 100 -6.23 12.77 4.30
C PRO A 100 -5.95 12.18 5.68
N ARG A 101 -6.56 11.03 5.95
CA ARG A 101 -6.33 10.24 7.18
C ARG A 101 -6.34 8.77 6.84
N CYS A 102 -5.16 8.18 6.67
CA CYS A 102 -5.01 6.74 6.57
C CYS A 102 -5.38 6.08 7.91
N SER A 103 -5.53 4.75 7.94
CA SER A 103 -5.95 4.00 9.13
C SER A 103 -5.05 4.30 10.33
N ALA A 104 -3.72 4.34 10.17
CA ALA A 104 -2.79 4.69 11.24
C ALA A 104 -3.02 6.10 11.79
N LYS A 105 -3.33 7.07 10.92
CA LYS A 105 -3.65 8.44 11.33
C LYS A 105 -4.97 8.53 12.08
N ILE A 106 -5.98 7.77 11.67
CA ILE A 106 -7.25 7.66 12.41
C ILE A 106 -6.99 7.11 13.82
N VAL A 107 -6.11 6.11 13.96
CA VAL A 107 -5.80 5.52 15.28
C VAL A 107 -5.27 6.55 16.28
N VAL A 108 -4.39 7.44 15.82
CA VAL A 108 -3.79 8.46 16.69
C VAL A 108 -4.74 9.64 16.91
N ASP A 109 -5.37 10.14 15.84
CA ASP A 109 -6.26 11.31 15.90
C ASP A 109 -7.51 11.03 16.78
N TYR A 110 -8.00 9.78 16.84
CA TYR A 110 -9.21 9.38 17.57
C TYR A 110 -8.94 8.40 18.74
N LYS A 111 -7.75 8.44 19.33
CA LYS A 111 -7.30 7.51 20.39
C LYS A 111 -8.37 7.20 21.46
N ASP A 112 -8.98 8.23 22.05
CA ASP A 112 -9.93 8.04 23.15
C ASP A 112 -11.20 7.32 22.72
N LYS A 113 -11.68 7.58 21.50
CA LYS A 113 -12.85 6.90 20.92
C LYS A 113 -12.53 5.44 20.61
N ILE A 114 -11.30 5.17 20.18
CA ILE A 114 -10.82 3.82 19.89
C ILE A 114 -10.62 3.02 21.17
N LEU A 115 -10.06 3.60 22.22
CA LEU A 115 -9.98 2.97 23.53
C LEU A 115 -11.37 2.62 24.06
N LYS A 116 -12.32 3.55 23.94
CA LYS A 116 -13.72 3.30 24.29
C LYS A 116 -14.32 2.16 23.45
N MET A 117 -14.07 2.14 22.15
CA MET A 117 -14.53 1.07 21.25
C MET A 117 -13.94 -0.29 21.64
N ILE A 118 -12.65 -0.36 21.94
CA ILE A 118 -11.97 -1.57 22.40
C ILE A 118 -12.65 -2.11 23.66
N GLU A 119 -12.96 -1.23 24.62
CA GLU A 119 -13.65 -1.60 25.86
C GLU A 119 -15.10 -2.03 25.62
N ASP A 120 -15.88 -1.22 24.89
CA ASP A 120 -17.31 -1.45 24.64
C ASP A 120 -17.55 -2.73 23.82
N ARG A 121 -16.63 -3.11 22.92
CA ARG A 121 -16.74 -4.29 22.05
C ARG A 121 -15.89 -5.49 22.48
N GLY A 122 -15.11 -5.35 23.55
CA GLY A 122 -14.18 -6.40 24.01
C GLY A 122 -13.14 -6.79 22.95
N VAL A 123 -12.60 -5.82 22.22
CA VAL A 123 -11.67 -6.10 21.11
C VAL A 123 -10.37 -6.71 21.61
N THR A 124 -10.02 -7.86 21.05
CA THR A 124 -8.75 -8.55 21.30
C THR A 124 -7.94 -8.81 20.03
N THR A 125 -8.55 -8.60 18.86
CA THR A 125 -8.00 -9.02 17.57
C THR A 125 -8.16 -7.92 16.53
N THR A 126 -7.09 -7.67 15.77
CA THR A 126 -7.10 -6.84 14.57
C THR A 126 -7.18 -7.70 13.32
N LEU A 127 -7.93 -7.23 12.33
CA LEU A 127 -8.01 -7.82 11.01
C LEU A 127 -7.65 -6.75 9.97
N SER A 128 -6.46 -6.86 9.38
CA SER A 128 -5.93 -5.90 8.41
C SER A 128 -6.06 -6.40 6.97
N HIS A 129 -5.75 -5.54 6.01
CA HIS A 129 -5.66 -5.91 4.59
C HIS A 129 -4.65 -7.04 4.31
N ALA A 130 -4.84 -7.78 3.21
CA ALA A 130 -4.07 -8.98 2.85
C ALA A 130 -2.62 -8.70 2.44
N ASP A 131 -2.39 -7.48 1.94
CA ASP A 131 -1.22 -7.12 1.13
C ASP A 131 -0.04 -6.63 1.98
N GLY A 132 -0.28 -6.46 3.29
CA GLY A 132 0.66 -5.93 4.26
C GLY A 132 1.36 -4.68 3.73
N ASP A 133 0.61 -3.63 3.42
CA ASP A 133 1.18 -2.30 3.16
C ASP A 133 1.59 -1.62 4.48
N LEU A 134 2.17 -0.43 4.37
CA LEU A 134 2.68 0.26 5.54
C LEU A 134 1.55 0.71 6.49
N ASP A 135 0.42 1.15 5.96
CA ASP A 135 -0.71 1.64 6.77
C ASP A 135 -1.38 0.51 7.56
N SER A 136 -1.70 -0.60 6.89
CA SER A 136 -2.30 -1.78 7.51
C SER A 136 -1.46 -2.36 8.66
N ILE A 137 -0.13 -2.38 8.51
CA ILE A 137 0.78 -2.90 9.55
C ILE A 137 0.94 -1.91 10.70
N VAL A 138 1.13 -0.62 10.40
CA VAL A 138 1.33 0.40 11.43
C VAL A 138 0.04 0.62 12.23
N SER A 139 -1.11 0.68 11.58
CA SER A 139 -2.41 0.74 12.27
C SER A 139 -2.63 -0.49 13.17
N SER A 140 -2.27 -1.69 12.70
CA SER A 140 -2.31 -2.91 13.53
C SER A 140 -1.42 -2.80 14.76
N TYR A 141 -0.19 -2.31 14.61
CA TYR A 141 0.73 -2.09 15.74
C TYR A 141 0.16 -1.09 16.76
N LEU A 142 -0.35 0.05 16.29
CA LEU A 142 -0.91 1.09 17.14
C LEU A 142 -2.15 0.59 17.92
N ILE A 143 -3.03 -0.16 17.27
CA ILE A 143 -4.20 -0.76 17.95
C ILE A 143 -3.76 -1.82 18.95
N GLN A 144 -2.79 -2.68 18.61
CA GLN A 144 -2.27 -3.68 19.55
C GLN A 144 -1.62 -3.03 20.76
N ALA A 145 -0.94 -1.90 20.62
CA ALA A 145 -0.45 -1.12 21.74
C ALA A 145 -1.60 -0.66 22.67
N LEU A 146 -2.70 -0.16 22.10
CA LEU A 146 -3.88 0.23 22.88
C LEU A 146 -4.57 -0.97 23.56
N ILE A 147 -4.64 -2.13 22.91
CA ILE A 147 -5.20 -3.35 23.52
C ILE A 147 -4.32 -3.84 24.68
N GLN A 148 -3.00 -3.90 24.47
CA GLN A 148 -2.06 -4.51 25.40
C GLN A 148 -1.70 -3.58 26.57
N ARG A 149 -1.60 -2.27 26.32
CA ARG A 149 -1.07 -1.29 27.27
C ARG A 149 -2.04 -0.15 27.61
N LYS A 150 -3.14 0.01 26.86
CA LYS A 150 -4.05 1.17 26.92
C LYS A 150 -3.39 2.52 26.59
N GLU A 151 -2.20 2.49 25.99
CA GLU A 151 -1.40 3.68 25.72
C GLU A 151 -0.86 3.66 24.28
N SER A 152 -0.68 4.86 23.73
CA SER A 152 -0.08 5.02 22.41
C SER A 152 1.45 4.94 22.55
N PRO A 153 2.14 4.28 21.61
CA PRO A 153 3.60 4.26 21.57
C PRO A 153 4.19 5.67 21.51
N ALA A 154 5.38 5.85 22.08
CA ALA A 154 6.14 7.09 21.90
C ALA A 154 6.39 7.33 20.40
N GLY A 155 6.23 8.59 19.95
CA GLY A 155 6.38 8.95 18.54
C GLY A 155 5.21 8.55 17.64
N ALA A 156 4.10 8.01 18.17
CA ALA A 156 2.95 7.57 17.37
C ALA A 156 2.41 8.64 16.40
N GLN A 157 2.39 9.92 16.80
CA GLN A 157 1.95 11.02 15.94
C GLN A 157 2.84 11.17 14.70
N LEU A 158 4.16 11.25 14.87
CA LEU A 158 5.11 11.40 13.77
C LEU A 158 5.12 10.17 12.86
N LEU A 159 5.00 8.98 13.45
CA LEU A 159 4.84 7.73 12.73
C LEU A 159 3.59 7.78 11.84
N ALA A 160 2.42 8.11 12.39
CA ALA A 160 1.18 8.17 11.65
C ALA A 160 1.17 9.28 10.57
N GLU A 161 1.82 10.42 10.82
CA GLU A 161 1.99 11.48 9.83
C GLU A 161 2.83 11.05 8.63
N HIS A 162 3.93 10.34 8.86
CA HIS A 162 4.75 9.78 7.78
C HIS A 162 3.97 8.74 6.97
N VAL A 163 3.31 7.80 7.64
CA VAL A 163 2.48 6.78 6.96
C VAL A 163 1.38 7.43 6.13
N ASN A 164 0.70 8.44 6.65
CA ASN A 164 -0.32 9.19 5.91
C ASN A 164 0.26 9.88 4.66
N LYS A 165 1.50 10.37 4.70
CA LYS A 165 2.15 10.91 3.50
C LYS A 165 2.45 9.83 2.47
N VAL A 166 2.89 8.65 2.91
CA VAL A 166 3.19 7.51 2.02
C VAL A 166 1.91 7.01 1.36
N ASP A 167 0.87 6.80 2.15
CA ASP A 167 -0.41 6.24 1.73
C ASP A 167 -1.11 7.14 0.69
N TYR A 168 -1.09 8.47 0.91
CA TYR A 168 -1.66 9.44 -0.03
C TYR A 168 -0.66 9.92 -1.10
N GLY A 169 0.49 9.26 -1.31
CA GLY A 169 1.45 9.64 -2.37
C GLY A 169 2.02 11.08 -2.25
N ILE A 170 2.04 11.61 -1.02
CA ILE A 170 2.61 12.91 -0.67
C ILE A 170 4.11 12.77 -0.34
N TYR A 171 4.58 11.57 -0.02
CA TYR A 171 5.99 11.30 0.28
C TYR A 171 6.85 11.19 -0.99
N ARG A 172 7.56 12.28 -1.34
CA ARG A 172 8.22 12.44 -2.66
C ARG A 172 9.74 12.33 -2.64
N GLU A 173 10.34 11.62 -1.68
CA GLU A 173 11.80 11.50 -1.63
C GLU A 173 12.33 10.73 -2.85
N ALA A 174 13.18 11.41 -3.63
CA ALA A 174 13.76 10.90 -4.87
C ALA A 174 15.21 10.48 -4.70
N ASP A 175 15.90 11.01 -3.70
CA ASP A 175 17.23 10.58 -3.32
C ASP A 175 17.14 9.20 -2.67
N ILE A 176 17.79 8.22 -3.28
CA ILE A 176 17.70 6.81 -2.88
C ILE A 176 18.30 6.59 -1.49
N GLU A 177 19.36 7.31 -1.12
CA GLU A 177 19.96 7.17 0.21
C GLU A 177 19.05 7.76 1.27
N LYS A 178 18.46 8.93 1.02
CA LYS A 178 17.48 9.52 1.94
C LYS A 178 16.23 8.66 2.05
N TYR A 179 15.77 8.08 0.95
CA TYR A 179 14.65 7.14 0.96
C TYR A 179 14.96 5.96 1.88
N PHE A 180 16.15 5.35 1.78
CA PHE A 180 16.56 4.24 2.66
C PHE A 180 16.87 4.65 4.11
N GLN A 181 16.92 5.95 4.42
CA GLN A 181 16.97 6.49 5.78
C GLN A 181 15.57 6.73 6.38
N SER A 182 14.50 6.49 5.61
CA SER A 182 13.11 6.62 6.04
C SER A 182 12.47 5.28 6.40
N LEU A 183 11.34 5.32 7.12
CA LEU A 183 10.55 4.14 7.42
C LEU A 183 10.00 3.50 6.13
N ALA A 184 9.64 4.32 5.14
CA ALA A 184 9.16 3.82 3.85
C ALA A 184 10.24 3.00 3.14
N GLY A 185 11.49 3.46 3.17
CA GLY A 185 12.61 2.75 2.56
C GLY A 185 13.00 1.47 3.28
N LEU A 186 13.01 1.48 4.62
CA LEU A 186 13.26 0.25 5.38
C LEU A 186 12.13 -0.76 5.19
N PHE A 187 10.87 -0.32 5.19
CA PHE A 187 9.73 -1.18 4.89
C PHE A 187 9.84 -1.83 3.50
N SER A 188 10.13 -1.04 2.46
CA SER A 188 10.33 -1.56 1.10
C SER A 188 11.45 -2.58 1.03
N ALA A 189 12.57 -2.34 1.73
CA ALA A 189 13.68 -3.29 1.80
C ALA A 189 13.26 -4.62 2.46
N ILE A 190 12.55 -4.57 3.59
CA ILE A 190 12.06 -5.76 4.30
C ILE A 190 11.08 -6.54 3.41
N LYS A 191 10.15 -5.84 2.75
CA LYS A 191 9.16 -6.43 1.85
C LYS A 191 9.82 -7.08 0.63
N ALA A 192 10.86 -6.47 0.07
CA ALA A 192 11.61 -7.03 -1.06
C ALA A 192 12.39 -8.31 -0.69
N ASP A 193 13.12 -8.33 0.44
CA ASP A 193 13.85 -9.52 0.89
C ASP A 193 12.89 -10.69 1.13
N LEU A 194 11.79 -10.46 1.87
CA LEU A 194 10.78 -11.49 2.13
C LEU A 194 10.05 -11.92 0.85
N GLY A 195 9.71 -10.98 -0.03
CA GLY A 195 9.09 -11.26 -1.32
C GLY A 195 9.94 -12.19 -2.18
N LYS A 196 11.24 -11.94 -2.26
CA LYS A 196 12.18 -12.82 -3.01
C LYS A 196 12.23 -14.23 -2.44
N ILE A 197 12.30 -14.37 -1.11
CA ILE A 197 12.34 -15.69 -0.46
C ILE A 197 11.01 -16.42 -0.68
N ARG A 198 9.87 -15.73 -0.52
CA ARG A 198 8.53 -16.24 -0.82
C ARG A 198 8.44 -16.75 -2.26
N ASP A 199 8.86 -15.94 -3.23
CA ASP A 199 8.72 -16.28 -4.64
C ASP A 199 9.60 -17.47 -5.04
N GLN A 200 10.76 -17.64 -4.40
CA GLN A 200 11.59 -18.85 -4.54
C GLN A 200 10.89 -20.09 -3.97
N GLU A 201 10.28 -20.00 -2.79
CA GLU A 201 9.52 -21.09 -2.18
C GLU A 201 8.29 -21.46 -3.03
N LEU A 202 7.50 -20.47 -3.47
CA LEU A 202 6.37 -20.67 -4.37
C LEU A 202 6.81 -21.30 -5.70
N GLY A 203 7.91 -20.82 -6.28
CA GLY A 203 8.50 -21.35 -7.50
C GLY A 203 8.87 -22.83 -7.38
N LYS A 204 9.45 -23.22 -6.25
CA LYS A 204 9.90 -24.60 -5.99
C LYS A 204 8.75 -25.54 -5.59
N GLU A 205 7.94 -25.15 -4.62
CA GLU A 205 6.97 -26.04 -3.97
C GLU A 205 5.63 -26.12 -4.72
N ILE A 206 5.27 -25.07 -5.48
CA ILE A 206 3.95 -24.94 -6.10
C ILE A 206 4.06 -24.87 -7.62
N PHE A 207 4.70 -23.83 -8.14
CA PHE A 207 4.73 -23.61 -9.59
C PHE A 207 5.66 -24.58 -10.31
N GLY A 208 6.66 -25.13 -9.64
CA GLY A 208 7.53 -26.19 -10.13
C GLY A 208 7.00 -27.60 -9.93
N ASN A 209 5.91 -27.78 -9.15
CA ASN A 209 5.39 -29.10 -8.79
C ASN A 209 4.20 -29.50 -9.69
N PRO A 210 4.33 -30.53 -10.56
CA PRO A 210 3.23 -31.00 -11.40
C PRO A 210 2.04 -31.53 -10.61
N GLU A 211 2.24 -32.07 -9.41
CA GLU A 211 1.18 -32.63 -8.56
C GLU A 211 0.25 -31.55 -8.01
N MET A 212 0.69 -30.29 -7.99
CA MET A 212 -0.11 -29.14 -7.56
C MET A 212 -0.94 -28.53 -8.69
N LYS A 213 -0.92 -29.14 -9.88
CA LYS A 213 -1.56 -28.60 -11.09
C LYS A 213 -2.58 -29.56 -11.68
N LEU A 214 -3.62 -28.97 -12.26
CA LEU A 214 -4.53 -29.62 -13.17
C LEU A 214 -3.86 -29.82 -14.55
N PRO A 215 -4.38 -30.70 -15.42
CA PRO A 215 -3.83 -30.90 -16.78
C PRO A 215 -3.76 -29.63 -17.63
N ASN A 216 -4.59 -28.63 -17.34
CA ASN A 216 -4.59 -27.32 -18.01
C ASN A 216 -3.54 -26.33 -17.44
N GLY A 217 -2.67 -26.78 -16.53
CA GLY A 217 -1.62 -25.98 -15.91
C GLY A 217 -2.07 -25.06 -14.77
N ARG A 218 -3.38 -24.97 -14.48
CA ARG A 218 -3.90 -24.23 -13.31
C ARG A 218 -3.63 -24.98 -12.02
N LEU A 219 -3.57 -24.28 -10.89
CA LEU A 219 -3.47 -24.94 -9.59
C LEU A 219 -4.72 -25.78 -9.29
N ASN A 220 -4.51 -26.97 -8.72
CA ASN A 220 -5.58 -27.76 -8.12
C ASN A 220 -5.85 -27.28 -6.67
N GLU A 221 -6.79 -27.91 -5.98
CA GLU A 221 -7.18 -27.51 -4.61
C GLU A 221 -5.99 -27.52 -3.63
N ALA A 222 -5.18 -28.58 -3.64
CA ALA A 222 -3.97 -28.67 -2.82
C ALA A 222 -2.96 -27.55 -3.15
N GLY A 223 -2.79 -27.25 -4.44
CA GLY A 223 -1.94 -26.15 -4.89
C GLY A 223 -2.43 -24.77 -4.43
N VAL A 224 -3.75 -24.54 -4.45
CA VAL A 224 -4.36 -23.29 -3.93
C VAL A 224 -4.21 -23.20 -2.41
N GLN A 225 -4.45 -24.29 -1.68
CA GLN A 225 -4.27 -24.33 -0.23
C GLN A 225 -2.82 -24.01 0.13
N LYS A 226 -1.85 -24.69 -0.49
CA LYS A 226 -0.43 -24.46 -0.25
C LYS A 226 0.01 -23.04 -0.63
N LEU A 227 -0.55 -22.48 -1.70
CA LEU A 227 -0.31 -21.09 -2.10
C LEU A 227 -0.72 -20.12 -0.99
N ASN A 228 -1.90 -20.33 -0.41
CA ASN A 228 -2.38 -19.50 0.69
C ASN A 228 -1.52 -19.70 1.94
N GLU A 229 -1.15 -20.93 2.32
CA GLU A 229 -0.26 -21.21 3.45
C GLU A 229 1.09 -20.47 3.34
N VAL A 230 1.73 -20.55 2.17
CA VAL A 230 3.00 -19.86 1.93
C VAL A 230 2.81 -18.35 1.98
N LYS A 231 1.75 -17.79 1.38
CA LYS A 231 1.45 -16.36 1.49
C LYS A 231 1.26 -15.93 2.95
N THR A 232 0.39 -16.60 3.71
CA THR A 232 0.16 -16.32 5.13
C THR A 232 1.45 -16.34 5.94
N LYS A 233 2.32 -17.33 5.70
CA LYS A 233 3.62 -17.45 6.38
C LYS A 233 4.47 -16.19 6.17
N TYR A 234 4.60 -15.72 4.94
CA TYR A 234 5.45 -14.56 4.64
C TYR A 234 4.82 -13.22 5.04
N GLU A 235 3.49 -13.08 4.99
CA GLU A 235 2.81 -11.90 5.55
C GLU A 235 2.98 -11.83 7.07
N ASN A 236 2.84 -12.96 7.79
CA ASN A 236 3.09 -13.01 9.23
C ASN A 236 4.55 -12.71 9.58
N LEU A 237 5.51 -13.15 8.76
CA LEU A 237 6.92 -12.80 8.93
C LEU A 237 7.19 -11.31 8.68
N LEU A 238 6.53 -10.71 7.69
CA LEU A 238 6.59 -9.27 7.44
C LEU A 238 6.06 -8.50 8.65
N ASN A 239 4.85 -8.82 9.12
CA ASN A 239 4.25 -8.18 10.29
C ASN A 239 5.13 -8.31 11.53
N LYS A 240 5.66 -9.52 11.80
CA LYS A 240 6.56 -9.75 12.93
C LYS A 240 7.81 -8.88 12.86
N LYS A 241 8.47 -8.82 11.70
CA LYS A 241 9.65 -7.97 11.49
C LYS A 241 9.32 -6.48 11.62
N MET A 242 8.18 -6.06 11.11
CA MET A 242 7.73 -4.68 11.24
C MET A 242 7.38 -4.31 12.68
N PHE A 243 6.73 -5.19 13.45
CA PHE A 243 6.49 -4.94 14.88
C PHE A 243 7.81 -4.81 15.65
N GLN A 244 8.83 -5.61 15.31
CA GLN A 244 10.17 -5.45 15.89
C GLN A 244 10.76 -4.07 15.53
N LEU A 245 10.69 -3.66 14.27
CA LEU A 245 11.15 -2.33 13.84
C LEU A 245 10.39 -1.20 14.54
N LEU A 246 9.07 -1.32 14.70
CA LEU A 246 8.21 -0.32 15.31
C LEU A 246 8.43 -0.21 16.83
N ASN A 247 8.71 -1.31 17.52
CA ASN A 247 9.14 -1.28 18.92
C ASN A 247 10.49 -0.55 19.07
N GLU A 248 11.44 -0.75 18.15
CA GLU A 248 12.71 -0.01 18.17
C GLU A 248 12.52 1.49 17.84
N ILE A 249 11.59 1.83 16.92
CA ILE A 249 11.18 3.22 16.69
C ILE A 249 10.63 3.85 17.98
N GLU A 250 9.74 3.15 18.68
CA GLU A 250 9.19 3.64 19.96
C GLU A 250 10.29 3.87 20.99
N GLN A 251 11.26 2.95 21.12
CA GLN A 251 12.38 3.11 22.03
C GLN A 251 13.24 4.34 21.66
N GLU A 252 13.52 4.54 20.37
CA GLU A 252 14.32 5.67 19.91
C GLU A 252 13.56 7.00 20.11
N ALA A 253 12.28 7.05 19.74
CA ALA A 253 11.43 8.22 19.97
C ALA A 253 11.27 8.56 21.47
N SER A 254 11.30 7.56 22.35
CA SER A 254 11.30 7.77 23.80
C SER A 254 12.59 8.42 24.32
N ARG A 255 13.73 8.15 23.67
CA ARG A 255 15.05 8.73 24.02
C ARG A 255 15.27 10.08 23.34
N ASN A 256 14.73 10.24 22.14
CA ASN A 256 14.88 11.41 21.29
C ASN A 256 13.52 11.94 20.83
N SER A 257 13.02 12.96 21.53
CA SER A 257 11.75 13.63 21.19
C SER A 257 11.72 14.29 19.80
N GLN A 258 12.87 14.42 19.13
CA GLN A 258 13.00 14.95 17.76
C GLN A 258 13.18 13.86 16.71
N PHE A 259 13.05 12.58 17.09
CA PHE A 259 13.14 11.46 16.16
C PHE A 259 12.12 11.61 15.03
N ASP A 260 12.61 11.57 13.80
CA ASP A 260 11.80 11.73 12.60
C ASP A 260 11.86 10.45 11.75
N PRO A 261 10.74 9.70 11.62
CA PRO A 261 10.70 8.47 10.82
C PRO A 261 10.95 8.69 9.32
N GLU A 262 10.99 9.94 8.84
CA GLU A 262 11.37 10.27 7.47
C GLU A 262 12.88 10.21 7.22
N ARG A 263 13.72 10.31 8.26
CA ARG A 263 15.18 10.48 8.09
C ARG A 263 16.06 9.80 9.14
N ASP A 264 15.53 9.46 10.30
CA ASP A 264 16.33 9.00 11.44
C ASP A 264 16.34 7.47 11.61
N MET A 265 15.83 6.71 10.62
CA MET A 265 15.71 5.25 10.74
C MET A 265 17.04 4.51 10.81
N MET A 266 18.17 5.14 10.48
CA MET A 266 19.49 4.55 10.67
C MET A 266 19.80 4.30 12.15
N ALA A 267 19.35 5.19 13.05
CA ALA A 267 19.51 5.01 14.50
C ALA A 267 18.71 3.81 15.03
N VAL A 268 17.56 3.53 14.41
CA VAL A 268 16.74 2.35 14.70
C VAL A 268 17.42 1.08 14.16
N GLN A 269 17.90 1.12 12.92
CA GLN A 269 18.45 -0.05 12.25
C GLN A 269 19.64 -0.67 13.00
N VAL A 270 20.51 0.16 13.60
CA VAL A 270 21.70 -0.33 14.34
C VAL A 270 21.35 -1.14 15.59
N ASN A 271 20.14 -0.96 16.15
CA ASN A 271 19.67 -1.68 17.34
C ASN A 271 19.03 -3.04 16.99
N LEU A 272 18.70 -3.27 15.70
CA LEU A 272 18.12 -4.54 15.26
C LEU A 272 19.14 -5.68 15.32
N SER A 273 18.66 -6.93 15.37
CA SER A 273 19.55 -8.09 15.35
C SER A 273 20.41 -8.13 14.06
N PRO A 274 21.64 -8.68 14.12
CA PRO A 274 22.50 -8.75 12.93
C PRO A 274 21.88 -9.49 11.74
N GLU A 275 21.04 -10.48 12.00
CA GLU A 275 20.29 -11.19 10.96
C GLU A 275 19.26 -10.27 10.29
N PHE A 276 18.56 -9.47 11.08
CA PHE A 276 17.56 -8.54 10.57
C PHE A 276 18.22 -7.39 9.80
N GLN A 277 19.33 -6.83 10.31
CA GLN A 277 20.12 -5.84 9.58
C GLN A 277 20.58 -6.37 8.22
N LYS A 278 21.10 -7.61 8.16
CA LYS A 278 21.48 -8.24 6.88
C LYS A 278 20.31 -8.44 5.93
N ALA A 279 19.11 -8.72 6.44
CA ALA A 279 17.90 -8.82 5.62
C ALA A 279 17.51 -7.47 5.01
N ILE A 280 17.59 -6.40 5.80
CA ILE A 280 17.38 -5.03 5.34
C ILE A 280 18.38 -4.68 4.23
N GLU A 281 19.68 -4.92 4.43
CA GLU A 281 20.70 -4.57 3.44
C GLU A 281 20.51 -5.33 2.11
N ARG A 282 20.21 -6.64 2.15
CA ARG A 282 19.84 -7.38 0.94
C ARG A 282 18.61 -6.78 0.24
N GLY A 283 17.62 -6.37 1.02
CA GLY A 283 16.42 -5.71 0.52
C GLY A 283 16.72 -4.37 -0.15
N LYS A 284 17.57 -3.53 0.46
CA LYS A 284 18.02 -2.26 -0.11
C LYS A 284 18.72 -2.47 -1.44
N ASP A 285 19.61 -3.45 -1.55
CA ASP A 285 20.30 -3.78 -2.80
C ASP A 285 19.33 -4.16 -3.93
N MET A 286 18.26 -4.90 -3.61
CA MET A 286 17.23 -5.27 -4.59
C MET A 286 16.41 -4.06 -5.05
N VAL A 287 15.95 -3.24 -4.11
CA VAL A 287 15.08 -2.08 -4.38
C VAL A 287 15.86 -0.96 -5.07
N ARG A 288 17.15 -0.81 -4.77
CA ARG A 288 18.02 0.25 -5.32
C ARG A 288 18.01 0.24 -6.85
N GLY A 289 18.23 -0.92 -7.48
CA GLY A 289 18.25 -1.02 -8.93
C GLY A 289 16.91 -0.64 -9.57
N GLU A 290 15.79 -1.00 -8.95
CA GLU A 290 14.46 -0.61 -9.44
C GLU A 290 14.21 0.89 -9.29
N LEU A 291 14.61 1.49 -8.16
CA LEU A 291 14.47 2.93 -7.92
C LEU A 291 15.36 3.79 -8.82
N GLU A 292 16.58 3.33 -9.13
CA GLU A 292 17.47 4.02 -10.08
C GLU A 292 16.81 4.11 -11.46
N VAL A 293 16.37 2.96 -11.99
CA VAL A 293 15.68 2.89 -13.28
C VAL A 293 14.38 3.69 -13.26
N PHE A 294 13.58 3.56 -12.19
CA PHE A 294 12.37 4.33 -12.00
C PHE A 294 12.63 5.83 -12.03
N ASN A 295 13.60 6.33 -11.26
CA ASN A 295 13.90 7.76 -11.18
C ASN A 295 14.35 8.32 -12.54
N GLU A 296 15.04 7.53 -13.37
CA GLU A 296 15.40 7.92 -14.74
C GLU A 296 14.19 7.97 -15.68
N ASP A 297 13.33 6.96 -15.62
CA ASP A 297 12.12 6.89 -16.43
C ASP A 297 11.11 7.98 -16.00
N PHE A 298 10.97 8.21 -14.69
CA PHE A 298 10.05 9.18 -14.10
C PHE A 298 10.41 10.63 -14.45
N LYS A 299 11.69 10.92 -14.76
CA LYS A 299 12.11 12.24 -15.29
C LYS A 299 11.65 12.51 -16.72
N LYS A 300 11.31 11.45 -17.48
CA LYS A 300 10.94 11.54 -18.90
C LYS A 300 9.43 11.53 -19.11
N ILE A 301 8.64 11.44 -18.04
CA ILE A 301 7.18 11.39 -18.15
C ILE A 301 6.65 12.70 -18.72
N GLU A 302 5.56 12.58 -19.46
CA GLU A 302 4.73 13.72 -19.78
C GLU A 302 3.73 13.96 -18.65
N GLN A 303 3.69 15.19 -18.14
CA GLN A 303 2.65 15.62 -17.22
C GLN A 303 1.61 16.43 -17.99
N THR A 304 0.34 16.10 -17.81
CA THR A 304 -0.78 16.77 -18.45
C THR A 304 -1.99 16.73 -17.52
N THR A 305 -3.09 17.33 -17.95
CA THR A 305 -4.38 17.24 -17.26
C THR A 305 -5.43 16.75 -18.24
N VAL A 306 -6.42 16.03 -17.73
CA VAL A 306 -7.57 15.55 -18.51
C VAL A 306 -8.85 15.91 -17.81
N MET A 307 -9.86 16.22 -18.62
CA MET A 307 -11.21 16.45 -18.12
C MET A 307 -11.92 15.09 -18.03
N VAL A 308 -12.28 14.70 -16.81
CA VAL A 308 -12.97 13.44 -16.53
C VAL A 308 -14.30 13.71 -15.86
N LYS A 309 -15.29 12.88 -16.15
CA LYS A 309 -16.61 12.99 -15.52
C LYS A 309 -16.57 12.36 -14.14
N VAL A 310 -17.24 12.96 -13.17
CA VAL A 310 -17.48 12.38 -11.85
C VAL A 310 -18.73 11.51 -11.96
N PRO A 311 -18.65 10.17 -11.72
CA PRO A 311 -19.77 9.26 -11.98
C PRO A 311 -21.08 9.65 -11.27
N LYS A 312 -20.97 10.20 -10.05
CA LYS A 312 -22.12 10.45 -9.17
C LYS A 312 -22.74 11.82 -9.35
N THR A 313 -21.95 12.87 -9.59
CA THR A 313 -22.48 14.24 -9.80
C THR A 313 -22.72 14.53 -11.27
N GLY A 314 -22.04 13.80 -12.17
CA GLY A 314 -22.04 14.06 -13.60
C GLY A 314 -21.24 15.29 -14.01
N GLU A 315 -20.60 15.98 -13.06
CA GLU A 315 -19.73 17.12 -13.30
C GLU A 315 -18.43 16.68 -13.96
N THR A 316 -17.79 17.59 -14.68
CA THR A 316 -16.48 17.35 -15.28
C THR A 316 -15.42 18.04 -14.44
N VAL A 317 -14.42 17.29 -13.99
CA VAL A 317 -13.30 17.80 -13.19
C VAL A 317 -11.99 17.66 -13.96
N GLU A 318 -11.07 18.59 -13.71
CA GLU A 318 -9.71 18.52 -14.23
C GLU A 318 -8.88 17.61 -13.33
N VAL A 319 -8.26 16.60 -13.92
CA VAL A 319 -7.49 15.58 -13.20
C VAL A 319 -6.07 15.51 -13.74
N PRO A 320 -5.04 15.49 -12.86
CA PRO A 320 -3.66 15.31 -13.29
C PRO A 320 -3.48 13.92 -13.91
N MET A 321 -2.72 13.88 -15.00
CA MET A 321 -2.34 12.64 -15.66
C MET A 321 -0.85 12.65 -15.96
N ILE A 322 -0.17 11.54 -15.64
CA ILE A 322 1.19 11.28 -16.07
C ILE A 322 1.19 10.20 -17.15
N ILE A 323 1.98 10.41 -18.20
CA ILE A 323 2.15 9.44 -19.28
C ILE A 323 3.63 9.05 -19.35
N SER A 324 3.92 7.76 -19.25
CA SER A 324 5.24 7.18 -19.41
C SER A 324 5.24 6.29 -20.66
N LEU A 325 6.01 6.68 -21.67
CA LEU A 325 6.15 5.92 -22.91
C LEU A 325 7.48 5.19 -22.90
N GLU A 326 7.40 3.87 -23.03
CA GLU A 326 8.49 2.92 -23.09
C GLU A 326 9.49 3.04 -21.92
N PRO A 327 9.03 2.98 -20.65
CA PRO A 327 9.95 2.95 -19.52
C PRO A 327 10.80 1.67 -19.55
N ASN A 328 11.98 1.76 -18.97
CA ASN A 328 12.86 0.64 -18.72
C ASN A 328 12.32 -0.28 -17.63
N LEU A 329 11.42 0.18 -16.75
CA LEU A 329 10.63 -0.69 -15.87
C LEU A 329 9.42 -1.33 -16.56
N ALA A 330 8.94 -2.44 -16.01
CA ALA A 330 7.67 -3.01 -16.44
C ALA A 330 6.52 -2.05 -16.07
N PRO A 331 5.46 -1.92 -16.89
CA PRO A 331 4.39 -0.96 -16.66
C PRO A 331 3.81 -1.01 -15.24
N LEU A 332 3.41 -2.18 -14.75
CA LEU A 332 2.89 -2.35 -13.39
C LEU A 332 3.87 -1.90 -12.30
N THR A 333 5.16 -2.24 -12.43
CA THR A 333 6.19 -1.81 -11.48
C THR A 333 6.34 -0.29 -11.49
N PHE A 334 6.35 0.31 -12.68
CA PHE A 334 6.41 1.76 -12.83
C PHE A 334 5.20 2.43 -12.18
N THR A 335 3.99 1.95 -12.46
CA THR A 335 2.73 2.47 -11.90
C THR A 335 2.75 2.42 -10.37
N ASN A 336 3.12 1.28 -9.79
CA ASN A 336 3.18 1.11 -8.33
C ASN A 336 4.18 2.06 -7.67
N LEU A 337 5.36 2.26 -8.28
CA LEU A 337 6.35 3.22 -7.77
C LEU A 337 5.90 4.66 -7.98
N ALA A 338 5.22 4.96 -9.08
CA ALA A 338 4.71 6.28 -9.38
C ALA A 338 3.61 6.71 -8.40
N TYR A 339 2.73 5.81 -7.94
CA TYR A 339 1.75 6.09 -6.89
C TYR A 339 2.38 6.54 -5.57
N GLN A 340 3.63 6.16 -5.27
CA GLN A 340 4.32 6.69 -4.10
C GLN A 340 4.73 8.16 -4.28
N ARG A 341 4.80 8.67 -5.51
CA ARG A 341 5.33 10.01 -5.84
C ARG A 341 4.26 11.02 -6.30
N VAL A 342 3.06 10.54 -6.63
CA VAL A 342 1.98 11.38 -7.14
C VAL A 342 0.76 11.32 -6.24
N SER A 343 -0.10 12.34 -6.36
CA SER A 343 -1.34 12.41 -5.60
C SER A 343 -2.28 11.24 -6.00
N PRO A 344 -3.15 10.75 -5.09
CA PRO A 344 -4.00 9.58 -5.33
C PRO A 344 -5.01 9.78 -6.45
N ASP A 345 -5.33 11.03 -6.78
CA ASP A 345 -6.21 11.44 -7.87
C ASP A 345 -5.49 11.51 -9.23
N THR A 346 -4.19 11.23 -9.30
CA THR A 346 -3.43 11.26 -10.56
C THR A 346 -3.63 9.99 -11.37
N ILE A 347 -4.06 10.15 -12.63
CA ILE A 347 -4.10 9.06 -13.60
C ILE A 347 -2.66 8.77 -14.04
N ILE A 348 -2.26 7.50 -13.96
CA ILE A 348 -0.96 7.02 -14.42
C ILE A 348 -1.20 6.17 -15.67
N ALA A 349 -0.61 6.57 -16.80
CA ALA A 349 -0.67 5.81 -18.05
C ALA A 349 0.75 5.43 -18.48
N VAL A 350 1.02 4.15 -18.66
CA VAL A 350 2.35 3.61 -18.91
C VAL A 350 2.29 2.65 -20.09
N TYR A 351 3.11 2.86 -21.12
CA TYR A 351 3.21 1.94 -22.26
C TYR A 351 4.59 1.30 -22.30
N GLY A 352 4.71 -0.01 -22.15
CA GLY A 352 5.98 -0.73 -22.04
C GLY A 352 6.67 -1.09 -23.36
N GLY A 353 6.03 -0.88 -24.51
CA GLY A 353 6.63 -1.13 -25.82
C GLY A 353 6.59 -2.59 -26.29
N SER A 354 7.19 -3.50 -25.51
CA SER A 354 7.41 -4.90 -25.91
C SER A 354 6.91 -5.91 -24.88
N ASN A 355 6.52 -7.10 -25.35
CA ASN A 355 6.14 -8.24 -24.51
C ASN A 355 7.33 -8.65 -23.63
N ARG A 356 7.38 -8.14 -22.40
CA ARG A 356 8.33 -8.63 -21.39
C ARG A 356 7.88 -10.03 -20.95
N LYS A 357 8.82 -10.90 -20.57
CA LYS A 357 8.62 -12.34 -20.26
C LYS A 357 7.57 -12.67 -19.17
N GLY A 358 6.91 -11.68 -18.59
CA GLY A 358 5.80 -11.86 -17.64
C GLY A 358 5.14 -10.54 -17.23
N GLY A 359 5.22 -9.49 -18.06
CA GLY A 359 4.74 -8.14 -17.74
C GLY A 359 3.75 -7.62 -18.76
N ASP A 360 2.93 -6.67 -18.33
CA ASP A 360 1.87 -6.07 -19.14
C ASP A 360 2.45 -5.16 -20.23
N MET A 361 1.77 -5.06 -21.38
CA MET A 361 2.20 -4.21 -22.50
C MET A 361 2.00 -2.73 -22.20
N TYR A 362 0.98 -2.41 -21.44
CA TYR A 362 0.73 -1.11 -20.87
C TYR A 362 -0.03 -1.27 -19.57
N ASP A 363 0.00 -0.23 -18.75
CA ASP A 363 -0.77 -0.12 -17.53
C ASP A 363 -1.41 1.27 -17.45
N ILE A 364 -2.68 1.34 -17.09
CA ILE A 364 -3.38 2.62 -16.89
C ILE A 364 -4.22 2.51 -15.65
N GLY A 365 -4.07 3.50 -14.78
CA GLY A 365 -4.67 3.44 -13.47
C GLY A 365 -4.82 4.75 -12.74
N ILE A 366 -5.51 4.62 -11.62
CA ILE A 366 -5.48 5.55 -10.49
C ILE A 366 -5.37 4.73 -9.21
N MET A 367 -5.09 5.35 -8.08
CA MET A 367 -5.20 4.65 -6.80
C MET A 367 -6.64 4.14 -6.59
N PRO A 368 -6.85 2.98 -5.95
CA PRO A 368 -8.15 2.31 -5.86
C PRO A 368 -9.16 3.15 -5.06
N GLU A 369 -8.71 3.90 -4.06
CA GLU A 369 -9.51 4.86 -3.29
C GLU A 369 -10.12 5.92 -4.22
N SER A 370 -9.48 6.21 -5.36
CA SER A 370 -9.88 7.23 -6.33
C SER A 370 -10.83 6.73 -7.41
N VAL A 371 -11.13 5.43 -7.47
CA VAL A 371 -11.97 4.86 -8.55
C VAL A 371 -13.37 5.45 -8.56
N ALA A 372 -13.92 5.83 -7.40
CA ALA A 372 -15.24 6.45 -7.36
C ALA A 372 -15.23 7.95 -7.72
N LEU A 373 -14.06 8.60 -7.75
CA LEU A 373 -13.91 10.01 -8.13
C LEU A 373 -13.84 10.20 -9.63
N ILE A 374 -13.09 9.32 -10.29
CA ILE A 374 -12.63 9.50 -11.64
C ILE A 374 -13.30 8.42 -12.48
N ASP A 375 -14.25 8.82 -13.33
CA ASP A 375 -14.80 7.91 -14.32
C ASP A 375 -13.76 7.65 -15.41
N MET A 376 -13.00 6.57 -15.29
CA MET A 376 -12.12 6.11 -16.35
C MET A 376 -12.88 5.48 -17.52
N GLY A 377 -14.21 5.33 -17.45
CA GLY A 377 -15.04 4.63 -18.43
C GLY A 377 -14.90 5.14 -19.87
N GLU A 378 -14.79 6.46 -20.07
CA GLU A 378 -14.57 7.02 -21.41
C GLU A 378 -13.20 6.63 -21.99
N LEU A 379 -12.15 6.68 -21.17
CA LEU A 379 -10.81 6.22 -21.53
C LEU A 379 -10.80 4.70 -21.80
N CYS A 380 -11.56 3.93 -21.01
CA CYS A 380 -11.78 2.51 -21.23
C CYS A 380 -12.40 2.21 -22.58
N VAL A 381 -13.49 2.89 -22.92
CA VAL A 381 -14.18 2.70 -24.19
C VAL A 381 -13.27 3.09 -25.36
N ALA A 382 -12.52 4.19 -25.24
CA ALA A 382 -11.64 4.67 -26.28
C ALA A 382 -10.52 3.67 -26.61
N LEU A 383 -9.86 3.10 -25.60
CA LEU A 383 -8.80 2.12 -25.81
C LEU A 383 -9.34 0.79 -26.36
N ASN A 384 -10.44 0.28 -25.81
CA ASN A 384 -11.05 -0.95 -26.31
C ASN A 384 -11.52 -0.81 -27.76
N LYS A 385 -12.05 0.36 -28.14
CA LYS A 385 -12.44 0.62 -29.53
C LYS A 385 -11.23 0.58 -30.47
N ALA A 386 -10.13 1.23 -30.09
CA ALA A 386 -8.90 1.22 -30.88
C ALA A 386 -8.31 -0.20 -31.03
N GLU A 387 -8.30 -0.99 -29.96
CA GLU A 387 -7.86 -2.40 -29.97
C GLU A 387 -8.77 -3.27 -30.85
N LYS A 388 -10.09 -3.09 -30.75
CA LYS A 388 -11.07 -3.80 -31.57
C LYS A 388 -10.87 -3.54 -33.06
N GLU A 389 -10.65 -2.28 -33.45
CA GLU A 389 -10.39 -1.90 -34.84
C GLU A 389 -9.15 -2.61 -35.42
N LYS A 390 -8.12 -2.85 -34.60
CA LYS A 390 -6.93 -3.63 -34.99
C LYS A 390 -7.23 -5.12 -35.09
N ARG A 391 -7.96 -5.67 -34.11
CA ARG A 391 -8.33 -7.09 -34.09
C ARG A 391 -9.16 -7.50 -35.30
N GLU A 392 -10.09 -6.64 -35.73
CA GLU A 392 -10.94 -6.89 -36.90
C GLU A 392 -10.16 -6.91 -38.23
N GLN A 393 -8.96 -6.36 -38.27
CA GLN A 393 -8.05 -6.43 -39.42
C GLN A 393 -7.27 -7.75 -39.51
N LEU A 394 -7.23 -8.53 -38.42
CA LEU A 394 -6.59 -9.85 -38.41
C LEU A 394 -7.49 -10.90 -39.07
N ALA A 395 -6.88 -11.87 -39.76
CA ALA A 395 -7.62 -12.99 -40.34
C ALA A 395 -8.36 -13.79 -39.25
N GLU A 396 -9.53 -14.36 -39.56
CA GLU A 396 -10.34 -15.12 -38.58
C GLU A 396 -9.60 -16.31 -37.94
N ASN A 397 -8.62 -16.85 -38.65
CA ASN A 397 -7.78 -17.96 -38.18
C ASN A 397 -6.47 -17.51 -37.53
N ASP A 398 -6.21 -16.20 -37.43
CA ASP A 398 -4.99 -15.65 -36.85
C ASP A 398 -4.86 -16.09 -35.38
N PRO A 399 -3.72 -16.67 -34.97
CA PRO A 399 -3.50 -17.12 -33.60
C PRO A 399 -3.68 -16.03 -32.54
N ILE A 400 -3.32 -14.78 -32.87
CA ILE A 400 -3.46 -13.62 -31.98
C ILE A 400 -4.94 -13.29 -31.81
N ARG A 401 -5.69 -13.24 -32.91
CA ARG A 401 -7.15 -13.02 -32.89
C ARG A 401 -7.85 -14.12 -32.08
N LYS A 402 -7.55 -15.38 -32.35
CA LYS A 402 -8.12 -16.53 -31.61
C LYS A 402 -7.80 -16.50 -30.13
N ASN A 403 -6.57 -16.14 -29.75
CA ASN A 403 -6.15 -16.04 -28.35
C ASN A 403 -6.92 -14.92 -27.62
N LEU A 404 -6.93 -13.71 -28.20
CA LEU A 404 -7.72 -12.58 -27.69
C LEU A 404 -9.21 -12.91 -27.59
N GLU A 405 -9.74 -13.63 -28.59
CA GLU A 405 -11.13 -14.07 -28.58
C GLU A 405 -11.40 -15.27 -27.65
N SER A 406 -10.38 -15.94 -27.11
CA SER A 406 -10.58 -17.06 -26.17
C SER A 406 -10.62 -16.61 -24.70
N GLN A 407 -10.36 -15.32 -24.43
CA GLN A 407 -10.34 -14.80 -23.07
C GLN A 407 -11.75 -14.70 -22.48
N LEU A 408 -11.88 -15.05 -21.19
CA LEU A 408 -13.14 -15.03 -20.47
C LEU A 408 -13.62 -13.59 -20.23
N ASP A 409 -14.94 -13.40 -20.22
CA ASP A 409 -15.58 -12.15 -19.80
C ASP A 409 -15.19 -11.80 -18.36
N ARG A 410 -14.42 -10.72 -18.16
CA ARG A 410 -14.14 -10.20 -16.81
C ARG A 410 -15.13 -9.08 -16.50
N LEU A 411 -16.22 -9.42 -15.81
CA LEU A 411 -17.30 -8.49 -15.47
C LEU A 411 -17.03 -7.71 -14.18
N GLY A 412 -17.41 -6.43 -14.21
CA GLY A 412 -17.42 -5.48 -13.08
C GLY A 412 -17.93 -4.06 -13.41
N MET A 413 -18.18 -3.72 -14.68
CA MET A 413 -18.69 -2.40 -15.10
C MET A 413 -20.17 -2.46 -15.50
N SER A 414 -20.99 -1.49 -15.05
CA SER A 414 -22.41 -1.39 -15.41
C SER A 414 -22.68 -0.28 -16.44
N GLY A 415 -22.86 -0.67 -17.71
CA GLY A 415 -23.52 0.06 -18.83
C GLY A 415 -22.61 0.49 -20.01
N PRO A 416 -23.16 0.81 -21.21
CA PRO A 416 -24.09 0.07 -22.08
C PRO A 416 -23.34 -0.66 -23.23
N GLU A 417 -23.75 -1.89 -23.59
CA GLU A 417 -23.03 -2.82 -24.52
C GLU A 417 -21.69 -3.42 -23.98
N GLN A 418 -21.47 -3.49 -22.66
CA GLN A 418 -20.47 -4.36 -21.98
C GLN A 418 -19.10 -4.51 -22.70
N VAL A 419 -18.25 -3.46 -22.70
CA VAL A 419 -16.85 -3.50 -23.23
C VAL A 419 -16.76 -3.75 -24.77
N LEU A 420 -17.90 -3.96 -25.42
CA LEU A 420 -18.13 -4.42 -26.80
C LEU A 420 -17.49 -5.78 -27.15
N THR A 421 -17.67 -6.76 -26.26
CA THR A 421 -17.82 -8.22 -26.50
C THR A 421 -16.62 -9.18 -26.63
N LYS A 422 -15.33 -8.77 -26.69
CA LYS A 422 -14.18 -9.62 -26.26
C LYS A 422 -12.95 -8.79 -25.89
N ASP A 423 -12.28 -9.28 -24.85
CA ASP A 423 -11.14 -8.83 -24.04
C ASP A 423 -11.18 -7.37 -23.52
N PRO A 424 -11.45 -7.16 -22.22
CA PRO A 424 -11.30 -5.84 -21.61
C PRO A 424 -9.82 -5.49 -21.59
N THR A 425 -9.44 -4.42 -22.28
CA THR A 425 -8.30 -3.64 -21.83
C THR A 425 -8.53 -3.36 -20.35
N VAL A 426 -7.70 -3.98 -19.53
CA VAL A 426 -7.83 -3.88 -18.10
C VAL A 426 -7.11 -2.62 -17.63
N PHE A 427 -7.90 -1.73 -17.05
CA PHE A 427 -7.42 -0.57 -16.32
C PHE A 427 -7.14 -1.02 -14.89
N VAL A 428 -5.89 -0.85 -14.46
CA VAL A 428 -5.45 -1.21 -13.12
C VAL A 428 -5.69 0.00 -12.24
N ALA A 429 -6.76 -0.01 -11.47
CA ALA A 429 -6.78 0.85 -10.30
C ALA A 429 -6.24 0.09 -9.10
N GLY A 430 -5.26 0.65 -8.40
CA GLY A 430 -4.87 0.14 -7.08
C GLY A 430 -4.54 -1.32 -7.04
N GLY A 431 -5.05 -2.25 -6.22
CA GLY A 431 -6.08 -2.24 -5.18
C GLY A 431 -7.41 -2.88 -5.59
N THR A 432 -7.86 -2.64 -6.82
CA THR A 432 -8.93 -3.43 -7.44
C THR A 432 -8.29 -4.39 -8.43
N LEU A 433 -8.42 -5.68 -8.12
CA LEU A 433 -7.78 -6.77 -8.83
C LEU A 433 -8.38 -6.94 -10.23
N ILE A 434 -7.94 -6.15 -11.19
CA ILE A 434 -8.12 -6.44 -12.61
C ILE A 434 -6.73 -6.28 -13.23
N ALA A 435 -6.20 -7.38 -13.78
CA ALA A 435 -4.87 -7.45 -14.39
C ALA A 435 -4.83 -6.93 -15.83
N ALA A 436 -3.88 -6.03 -16.10
CA ALA A 436 -3.56 -5.38 -17.36
C ALA A 436 -3.49 -6.29 -18.61
N SER A 437 -3.53 -5.66 -19.78
CA SER A 437 -3.46 -6.40 -21.03
C SER A 437 -2.04 -6.95 -21.22
N ARG A 438 -1.93 -8.28 -21.17
CA ARG A 438 -0.71 -8.99 -21.56
C ARG A 438 -0.40 -8.86 -23.06
N ASN A 439 -1.38 -8.43 -23.87
CA ASN A 439 -1.26 -8.33 -25.33
C ASN A 439 -2.01 -7.08 -25.83
N SER A 440 -1.28 -6.02 -26.15
CA SER A 440 -1.79 -4.84 -26.86
C SER A 440 -1.60 -5.01 -28.36
N LEU A 441 -2.58 -4.64 -29.18
CA LEU A 441 -2.39 -4.46 -30.64
C LEU A 441 -2.05 -3.00 -30.99
N LEU A 442 -2.17 -2.07 -30.04
CA LEU A 442 -1.83 -0.66 -30.25
C LEU A 442 -0.31 -0.47 -30.26
N SER A 443 0.18 0.38 -31.17
CA SER A 443 1.53 0.94 -31.10
C SER A 443 1.65 2.00 -30.00
N VAL A 444 2.88 2.43 -29.68
CA VAL A 444 3.13 3.51 -28.72
C VAL A 444 2.43 4.81 -29.12
N GLU A 445 2.46 5.17 -30.41
CA GLU A 445 1.82 6.40 -30.92
C GLU A 445 0.30 6.31 -30.87
N GLU A 446 -0.25 5.11 -31.09
CA GLU A 446 -1.70 4.86 -31.04
C GLU A 446 -2.21 4.91 -29.61
N PHE A 447 -1.53 4.22 -28.69
CA PHE A 447 -1.79 4.33 -27.25
C PHE A 447 -1.76 5.79 -26.79
N TYR A 448 -0.67 6.49 -27.09
CA TYR A 448 -0.50 7.89 -26.72
C TYR A 448 -1.61 8.78 -27.26
N ARG A 449 -1.98 8.60 -28.53
CA ARG A 449 -3.06 9.35 -29.17
C ARG A 449 -4.40 9.11 -28.49
N VAL A 450 -4.72 7.87 -28.13
CA VAL A 450 -5.98 7.54 -27.46
C VAL A 450 -6.00 8.17 -26.06
N VAL A 451 -4.94 8.00 -25.27
CA VAL A 451 -4.82 8.57 -23.92
C VAL A 451 -4.94 10.11 -23.95
N LYS A 452 -4.31 10.78 -24.91
CA LYS A 452 -4.39 12.26 -25.08
C LYS A 452 -5.70 12.77 -25.70
N SER A 453 -6.58 11.86 -26.17
CA SER A 453 -7.86 12.25 -26.77
C SER A 453 -8.95 12.49 -25.73
N ILE A 454 -8.79 11.99 -24.51
CA ILE A 454 -9.72 12.21 -23.40
C ILE A 454 -9.64 13.66 -22.92
N GLY A 455 -10.81 14.23 -22.64
CA GLY A 455 -10.96 15.58 -22.11
C GLY A 455 -10.81 16.72 -23.13
N LYS A 456 -10.58 16.43 -24.40
CA LYS A 456 -10.71 17.41 -25.50
C LYS A 456 -12.16 17.44 -26.01
N LYS A 457 -13.07 18.05 -25.26
CA LYS A 457 -14.39 18.43 -25.76
C LYS A 457 -14.65 19.89 -25.49
#